data_AF-A0A6V8IEH8-F1
#
_entry.id   AF-A0A6V8IEH8-F1
#
_cell.length_a   1.000
_cell.length_b   1.000
_cell.length_c   1.000
_cell.angle_alpha   90.00
_cell.angle_beta   90.00
_cell.angle_gamma   90.00
#
_symmetry.space_group_name_H-M   'P 1'
#
loop_
_entity.id
_entity.type
_entity.pdbx_description
1 polymer ?
#
loop_
_entity_poly.entity_id
_entity_poly.type
_entity_poly.pdbx_seq_one_letter_code
_entity_poly.pdbx_strand_id
1 'polypeptide(L)'
;MRLLPPMSVCLLGLVGSLAAAPVGHTPSQNAPARPVSGKEEGVISVTSDSTEYCTQLTQNVDHLLATPHGIPVGAMDDARRLRTEGDTLCKHHHLRAGIARLRRALVLLEHSEEHS
;
A
#
# COMPACT_ATOMS: atom_id res chain seq x y z
N MET A 1 -16.45 41.23 -14.53
CA MET A 1 -16.49 41.33 -13.04
C MET A 1 -16.29 39.93 -12.48
N ARG A 2 -15.17 39.68 -11.79
CA ARG A 2 -14.89 38.43 -11.05
C ARG A 2 -14.98 38.75 -9.56
N LEU A 3 -15.91 38.14 -8.84
CA LEU A 3 -15.90 38.08 -7.38
C LEU A 3 -16.04 36.62 -6.96
N LEU A 4 -14.99 36.10 -6.34
CA LEU A 4 -14.94 34.80 -5.65
C LEU A 4 -15.75 34.88 -4.35
N PRO A 5 -16.43 33.79 -3.93
CA PRO A 5 -16.94 33.65 -2.57
C PRO A 5 -15.85 33.18 -1.57
N PRO A 6 -16.03 33.43 -0.27
CA PRO A 6 -14.98 33.42 0.73
C PRO A 6 -14.62 32.03 1.27
N MET A 7 -13.32 31.88 1.55
CA MET A 7 -12.71 30.78 2.30
C MET A 7 -13.34 30.68 3.70
N SER A 8 -14.06 29.59 3.97
CA SER A 8 -14.54 29.26 5.31
C SER A 8 -13.48 28.47 6.04
N VAL A 9 -12.64 29.18 6.79
CA VAL A 9 -11.63 28.62 7.70
C VAL A 9 -12.34 28.19 8.99
N CYS A 10 -12.57 26.89 9.17
CA CYS A 10 -12.92 26.33 10.48
C CYS A 10 -11.63 26.10 11.28
N LEU A 11 -11.18 27.14 11.96
CA LEU A 11 -10.29 27.07 13.11
C LEU A 11 -11.18 27.03 14.35
N LEU A 12 -11.18 25.94 15.14
CA LEU A 12 -11.50 25.94 16.58
C LEU A 12 -11.34 24.55 17.23
N GLY A 13 -10.39 24.47 18.17
CA GLY A 13 -10.38 23.60 19.38
C GLY A 13 -10.18 22.10 19.18
N LEU A 14 -9.40 21.38 19.99
CA LEU A 14 -9.20 21.55 21.43
C LEU A 14 -7.81 21.02 21.83
N VAL A 15 -7.16 21.77 22.70
CA VAL A 15 -5.96 21.38 23.43
C VAL A 15 -6.24 20.16 24.32
N GLY A 16 -5.60 19.02 24.01
CA GLY A 16 -5.65 17.79 24.79
C GLY A 16 -4.41 17.64 25.67
N SER A 17 -4.59 18.01 26.94
CA SER A 17 -3.79 17.83 28.17
C SER A 17 -2.43 17.11 28.12
N LEU A 18 -1.41 17.84 28.59
CA LEU A 18 -0.22 17.32 29.27
C LEU A 18 -0.63 16.40 30.44
N ALA A 19 -0.05 15.20 30.51
CA ALA A 19 0.08 14.44 31.75
C ALA A 19 1.58 14.23 32.03
N ALA A 20 2.03 14.80 33.14
CA ALA A 20 3.41 14.74 33.61
C ALA A 20 3.64 13.53 34.54
N ALA A 21 4.69 12.77 34.22
CA ALA A 21 5.65 11.99 35.04
C ALA A 21 5.19 11.19 36.30
N PRO A 22 5.86 10.05 36.59
CA PRO A 22 7.13 10.19 37.31
C PRO A 22 8.30 9.43 36.70
N VAL A 23 9.46 10.07 36.77
CA VAL A 23 10.79 9.47 36.63
C VAL A 23 11.00 8.53 37.83
N GLY A 24 11.08 7.23 37.57
CA GLY A 24 11.62 6.24 38.49
C GLY A 24 12.92 5.69 37.93
N HIS A 25 14.05 6.34 38.23
CA HIS A 25 15.37 5.73 38.04
C HIS A 25 15.63 4.76 39.20
N THR A 26 15.66 3.47 38.92
CA THR A 26 16.39 2.49 39.74
C THR A 26 17.21 1.60 38.80
N PRO A 27 18.55 1.59 38.88
CA PRO A 27 19.36 0.62 38.17
C PRO A 27 19.34 -0.68 38.98
N SER A 28 18.72 -1.74 38.46
CA SER A 28 18.91 -3.08 39.01
C SER A 28 19.21 -4.06 37.89
N GLN A 29 20.49 -4.41 37.82
CA GLN A 29 21.05 -5.44 36.96
C GLN A 29 20.51 -6.82 37.40
N ASN A 30 20.48 -7.75 36.44
CA ASN A 30 20.17 -9.19 36.54
C ASN A 30 18.69 -9.64 36.62
N ALA A 31 18.13 -10.00 35.44
CA ALA A 31 17.31 -11.20 35.24
C ALA A 31 17.07 -11.45 33.72
N PRO A 32 16.92 -12.71 33.27
CA PRO A 32 17.27 -13.16 31.91
C PRO A 32 16.24 -12.80 30.84
N ALA A 33 16.72 -12.70 29.59
CA ALA A 33 15.90 -12.53 28.40
C ALA A 33 14.77 -13.56 28.35
N ARG A 34 13.53 -13.08 28.52
CA ARG A 34 12.33 -13.86 28.18
C ARG A 34 12.13 -13.77 26.66
N PRO A 35 12.07 -14.88 25.92
CA PRO A 35 11.47 -14.86 24.60
C PRO A 35 9.98 -14.55 24.80
N VAL A 36 9.48 -13.47 24.21
CA VAL A 36 8.03 -13.24 24.17
C VAL A 36 7.46 -14.30 23.22
N SER A 37 6.86 -15.32 23.83
CA SER A 37 6.08 -16.37 23.17
C SER A 37 4.68 -16.30 23.75
N GLY A 38 3.69 -16.21 22.86
CA GLY A 38 2.26 -16.18 23.15
C GLY A 38 1.57 -15.04 22.40
N LYS A 39 0.51 -15.24 21.62
CA LYS A 39 -0.30 -16.43 21.33
C LYS A 39 -1.15 -16.01 20.12
N GLU A 40 -1.12 -16.78 19.03
CA GLU A 40 -2.00 -16.57 17.87
C GLU A 40 -3.45 -16.80 18.32
N GLU A 41 -4.29 -15.77 18.31
CA GLU A 41 -5.73 -15.94 18.48
C GLU A 41 -6.46 -14.89 17.64
N GLY A 42 -6.58 -15.23 16.35
CA GLY A 42 -7.12 -14.40 15.29
C GLY A 42 -6.56 -14.83 13.93
N VAL A 43 -6.76 -16.09 13.55
CA VAL A 43 -6.41 -16.58 12.20
C VAL A 43 -7.16 -15.73 11.19
N ILE A 44 -6.43 -15.05 10.31
CA ILE A 44 -6.47 -15.15 8.85
C ILE A 44 -5.36 -14.22 8.30
N SER A 45 -4.29 -14.79 7.76
CA SER A 45 -3.55 -14.13 6.68
C SER A 45 -3.30 -15.17 5.62
N VAL A 46 -4.28 -15.34 4.71
CA VAL A 46 -4.04 -16.00 3.44
C VAL A 46 -3.14 -15.05 2.64
N THR A 47 -1.84 -15.05 2.93
CA THR A 47 -0.87 -14.36 2.10
C THR A 47 -0.67 -15.24 0.88
N SER A 48 -1.46 -15.00 -0.17
CA SER A 48 -1.22 -15.58 -1.50
C SER A 48 0.06 -15.01 -2.14
N ASP A 49 1.05 -14.63 -1.33
CA ASP A 49 2.34 -14.10 -1.75
C ASP A 49 3.17 -15.28 -2.25
N SER A 50 2.88 -15.74 -3.47
CA SER A 50 3.60 -16.81 -4.16
C SER A 50 4.16 -16.34 -5.50
N THR A 51 5.19 -17.03 -5.99
CA THR A 51 5.79 -16.73 -7.30
C THR A 51 4.79 -17.00 -8.43
N GLU A 52 3.98 -18.03 -8.29
CA GLU A 52 2.92 -18.40 -9.23
C GLU A 52 1.88 -17.30 -9.31
N TYR A 53 1.44 -16.78 -8.16
CA TYR A 53 0.47 -15.69 -8.12
C TYR A 53 1.04 -14.39 -8.72
N CYS A 54 2.32 -14.08 -8.46
CA CYS A 54 2.95 -12.94 -9.12
C CYS A 54 3.02 -13.13 -10.65
N THR A 55 3.37 -14.33 -11.11
CA THR A 55 3.42 -14.65 -12.54
C THR A 55 2.05 -14.45 -13.19
N GLN A 56 0.99 -14.92 -12.55
CA GLN A 56 -0.38 -14.73 -13.01
C GLN A 56 -0.76 -13.25 -13.08
N LEU A 57 -0.42 -12.46 -12.06
CA LEU A 57 -0.67 -11.01 -12.08
C LEU A 57 0.07 -10.31 -13.22
N THR A 58 1.34 -10.65 -13.46
CA THR A 58 2.11 -10.09 -14.58
C THR A 58 1.46 -10.40 -15.92
N GLN A 59 1.00 -11.64 -16.13
CA GLN A 59 0.32 -12.04 -17.36
C GLN A 59 -0.99 -11.27 -17.56
N ASN A 60 -1.79 -11.07 -16.50
CA ASN A 60 -3.02 -10.30 -16.58
C ASN A 60 -2.76 -8.84 -16.95
N VAL A 61 -1.74 -8.22 -16.33
CA VAL A 61 -1.34 -6.85 -16.65
C VAL A 61 -0.85 -6.74 -18.10
N ASP A 62 -0.07 -7.72 -18.57
CA ASP A 62 0.42 -7.75 -19.96
C ASP A 62 -0.71 -7.90 -20.98
N HIS A 63 -1.67 -8.78 -20.69
CA HIS A 63 -2.85 -8.96 -21.53
C HIS A 63 -3.65 -7.67 -21.65
N LEU A 64 -3.91 -7.01 -20.51
CA LEU A 64 -4.59 -5.72 -20.52
C LEU A 64 -3.73 -4.72 -21.31
N LEU A 65 -2.46 -4.48 -20.98
CA LEU A 65 -1.62 -3.52 -21.72
C LEU A 65 -1.54 -3.73 -23.25
N ALA A 66 -1.77 -4.95 -23.74
CA ALA A 66 -1.78 -5.27 -25.18
C ALA A 66 -3.14 -5.06 -25.88
N THR A 67 -4.23 -4.98 -25.12
CA THR A 67 -5.58 -4.77 -25.65
C THR A 67 -5.80 -3.28 -25.98
N PRO A 68 -6.61 -2.92 -27.00
CA PRO A 68 -6.98 -1.51 -27.23
C PRO A 68 -7.90 -0.98 -26.13
N HIS A 69 -7.62 0.23 -25.64
CA HIS A 69 -8.39 0.84 -24.54
C HIS A 69 -8.64 2.34 -24.71
N GLY A 70 -9.61 2.86 -23.96
CA GLY A 70 -9.89 4.30 -23.82
C GLY A 70 -9.06 5.04 -22.76
N ILE A 71 -7.98 4.43 -22.25
CA ILE A 71 -7.27 4.91 -21.06
C ILE A 71 -6.37 6.10 -21.42
N PRO A 72 -6.35 7.18 -20.61
CA PRO A 72 -5.43 8.29 -20.83
C PRO A 72 -3.97 7.83 -20.87
N VAL A 73 -3.18 8.41 -21.78
CA VAL A 73 -1.76 8.04 -22.01
C VAL A 73 -0.95 8.03 -20.71
N GLY A 74 -1.12 9.03 -19.85
CA GLY A 74 -0.40 9.08 -18.56
C GLY A 74 -0.70 7.91 -17.63
N ALA A 75 -1.96 7.44 -17.58
CA ALA A 75 -2.32 6.26 -16.80
C ALA A 75 -1.76 4.96 -17.43
N MET A 76 -1.61 4.92 -18.76
CA MET A 76 -0.93 3.82 -19.46
C MET A 76 0.57 3.77 -19.16
N ASP A 77 1.23 4.92 -19.12
CA ASP A 77 2.63 4.99 -18.75
C ASP A 77 2.85 4.55 -17.29
N ASP A 78 1.97 4.98 -16.38
CA ASP A 78 2.00 4.55 -14.98
C ASP A 78 1.76 3.05 -14.82
N ALA A 79 0.79 2.47 -15.55
CA ALA A 79 0.54 1.04 -15.55
C ALA A 79 1.76 0.25 -16.07
N ARG A 80 2.40 0.70 -17.16
CA ARG A 80 3.62 0.08 -17.72
C ARG A 80 4.81 0.15 -16.76
N ARG A 81 4.95 1.28 -16.06
CA ARG A 81 5.99 1.45 -15.03
C ARG A 81 5.75 0.52 -13.85
N LEU A 82 4.53 0.47 -13.32
CA LEU A 82 4.15 -0.44 -12.24
C LEU A 82 4.35 -1.91 -12.62
N ARG A 83 4.02 -2.28 -13.87
CA ARG A 83 4.29 -3.61 -14.42
C ARG A 83 5.77 -3.96 -14.34
N THR A 84 6.63 -3.07 -14.83
CA THR A 84 8.09 -3.29 -14.88
C THR A 84 8.70 -3.38 -13.48
N GLU A 85 8.33 -2.45 -12.59
CA GLU A 85 8.78 -2.47 -11.20
C GLU A 85 8.27 -3.72 -10.45
N GLY A 86 7.01 -4.11 -10.68
CA GLY A 86 6.38 -5.27 -10.05
C GLY A 86 7.07 -6.59 -10.44
N ASP A 87 7.29 -6.80 -11.73
CA ASP A 87 8.01 -7.95 -12.28
C ASP A 87 9.44 -8.04 -11.73
N THR A 88 10.15 -6.92 -11.70
CA THR A 88 11.52 -6.85 -11.14
C THR A 88 11.54 -7.30 -9.69
N LEU A 89 10.61 -6.80 -8.86
CA LEU A 89 10.54 -7.20 -7.45
C LEU A 89 10.22 -8.69 -7.27
N CYS A 90 9.32 -9.23 -8.09
CA CYS A 90 9.01 -10.66 -8.02
C CYS A 90 10.20 -11.54 -8.40
N LYS A 91 10.97 -11.14 -9.43
CA LYS A 91 12.23 -11.81 -9.80
C LYS A 91 13.26 -11.81 -8.67
N HIS A 92 13.22 -10.81 -7.79
CA HIS A 92 14.08 -10.71 -6.60
C HIS A 92 13.43 -11.28 -5.33
N HIS A 93 12.39 -12.10 -5.44
CA HIS A 93 11.65 -12.68 -4.29
C HIS A 93 11.02 -11.66 -3.33
N HIS A 94 10.88 -10.40 -3.75
CA HIS A 94 10.12 -9.38 -3.03
C HIS A 94 8.63 -9.45 -3.37
N LEU A 95 8.03 -10.63 -3.16
CA LEU A 95 6.69 -10.99 -3.65
C LEU A 95 5.63 -9.99 -3.22
N ARG A 96 5.55 -9.66 -1.93
CA ARG A 96 4.57 -8.70 -1.40
C ARG A 96 4.63 -7.33 -2.08
N ALA A 97 5.84 -6.81 -2.28
CA ALA A 97 6.06 -5.51 -2.89
C ALA A 97 5.79 -5.54 -4.41
N GLY A 98 6.10 -6.66 -5.07
CA GLY A 98 5.81 -6.88 -6.50
C GLY A 98 4.31 -7.02 -6.76
N ILE A 99 3.64 -7.91 -6.02
CA ILE A 99 2.19 -8.14 -6.07
C ILE A 99 1.43 -6.83 -5.82
N ALA A 100 1.84 -6.02 -4.84
CA ALA A 100 1.20 -4.75 -4.56
C ALA A 100 1.29 -3.77 -5.74
N ARG A 101 2.40 -3.75 -6.48
CA ARG A 101 2.56 -2.91 -7.68
C ARG A 101 1.74 -3.42 -8.85
N LEU A 102 1.75 -4.73 -9.10
CA LEU A 102 0.98 -5.35 -10.17
C LEU A 102 -0.53 -5.14 -9.96
N ARG A 103 -1.01 -5.29 -8.73
CA ARG A 103 -2.42 -4.99 -8.39
C ARG A 103 -2.80 -3.53 -8.66
N ARG A 104 -1.91 -2.58 -8.38
CA ARG A 104 -2.14 -1.16 -8.72
C ARG A 104 -2.20 -0.95 -10.24
N ALA A 105 -1.36 -1.65 -11.01
CA ALA A 105 -1.42 -1.59 -12.46
C ALA A 105 -2.78 -2.07 -12.97
N LEU A 106 -3.30 -3.19 -12.44
CA LEU A 106 -4.63 -3.70 -12.78
C LEU A 106 -5.73 -2.68 -12.47
N VAL A 107 -5.69 -2.03 -11.31
CA VAL A 107 -6.64 -0.96 -10.96
C VAL A 107 -6.66 0.15 -12.02
N LEU A 108 -5.50 0.62 -12.48
CA LEU A 108 -5.44 1.66 -13.53
C LEU A 108 -6.02 1.18 -14.86
N LEU A 109 -5.85 -0.10 -15.18
CA LEU A 109 -6.29 -0.71 -16.43
C LEU A 109 -7.80 -1.00 -16.43
N GLU A 110 -8.34 -1.55 -15.34
CA GLU A 110 -9.73 -2.00 -15.22
C GLU A 110 -10.71 -0.84 -14.99
N HIS A 111 -10.35 0.17 -14.18
CA HIS A 111 -11.28 1.27 -13.83
C HIS A 111 -11.58 2.22 -15.00
N SER A 112 -10.84 2.07 -16.09
CA SER A 112 -10.99 2.89 -17.29
C SER A 112 -11.91 2.24 -18.33
N GLU A 113 -12.23 0.95 -18.17
CA GLU A 113 -13.17 0.22 -19.04
C GLU A 113 -14.63 0.54 -18.71
N GLU A 114 -14.95 0.85 -17.44
CA GLU A 114 -16.33 1.14 -16.99
C GLU A 114 -16.85 2.53 -17.44
N HIS A 115 -15.97 3.40 -17.90
CA HIS A 115 -16.30 4.77 -18.33
C HIS A 115 -16.17 5.00 -19.86
N SER A 116 -16.01 3.94 -20.65
CA SER A 116 -15.96 4.02 -22.14
C SER A 116 -17.31 3.73 -22.79
#